data_AF-A0A8J7QP26-F1
#
_entry.id   AF-A0A8J7QP26-F1
#
_cell.length_a   1.000
_cell.length_b   1.000
_cell.length_c   1.000
_cell.angle_alpha   90.00
_cell.angle_beta   90.00
_cell.angle_gamma   90.00
#
_symmetry.space_group_name_H-M   'P 1'
#
loop_
_entity.id
_entity.type
_entity.pdbx_description
1 polymer ?
#
loop_
_entity_poly.entity_id
_entity_poly.type
_entity_poly.pdbx_seq_one_letter_code
_entity_poly.pdbx_strand_id
1 'polypeptide(L)'
;MHLLVAGASGYIGQRLLPTLLAEGHRVTCLVRDPARFAAPAGAGPNLEILRGDLLDPYNLPILPGTIEGAYYLVHSMTAGEGDFREKEAACARNFTAALKPTACRHIVYLSGIANDPRLSHHLSSRVGVESVLQESGIPVTVLRAAIIIGSGSASFEIIRDLVEKLPIMIAPRWLNTRCQPIGVRDVVVYLTRVLDQPAAFGKIWDIGGPDVLSYREMLLGFAQQRRLRRWIHTVPVLTPRLSSYWLYFITSTSYHLACSLVDSMKNEVVVERTGIETVVPHTPADYATALARAFEKIDNNQVLSSWKDSIVSGTISDADINHLQVPRNGVYRDEHILPITRPVAETRALVYGIGGDRGWYVMNWAWSLRGLLDRFVGGIGLRRGRRNKDSLRIGDPLDFWRVLVTDTAQNRLTLYAEMKLPGEAWLEFEIQGETNPNLRVTTIFRPRGVLGRLYWYGILPMHRHVFRAINRFLAQPPKNRPLDGQPRVREAK
;
A
#
# COMPACT_ATOMS: atom_id res chain seq x y z
N MET A 1 -8.64 -19.11 -20.60
CA MET A 1 -7.18 -19.29 -20.62
C MET A 1 -6.63 -19.57 -19.23
N HIS A 2 -5.45 -20.19 -19.13
CA HIS A 2 -4.67 -20.24 -17.90
C HIS A 2 -3.63 -19.10 -17.87
N LEU A 3 -3.71 -18.24 -16.85
CA LEU A 3 -2.97 -16.99 -16.76
C LEU A 3 -2.03 -16.97 -15.56
N LEU A 4 -0.81 -16.47 -15.74
CA LEU A 4 0.10 -16.15 -14.65
C LEU A 4 -0.02 -14.67 -14.27
N VAL A 5 -0.13 -14.35 -12.98
CA VAL A 5 -0.09 -12.96 -12.48
C VAL A 5 1.07 -12.83 -11.49
N ALA A 6 2.17 -12.22 -11.93
CA ALA A 6 3.24 -11.78 -11.04
C ALA A 6 2.91 -10.37 -10.50
N GLY A 7 3.05 -10.16 -9.19
CA GLY A 7 2.60 -8.93 -8.54
C GLY A 7 1.11 -8.94 -8.14
N ALA A 8 0.52 -10.12 -8.00
CA ALA A 8 -0.87 -10.35 -7.61
C ALA A 8 -1.26 -9.74 -6.24
N SER A 9 -0.31 -9.59 -5.32
CA SER A 9 -0.52 -8.94 -4.02
C SER A 9 -0.52 -7.40 -4.10
N GLY A 10 -0.10 -6.83 -5.23
CA GLY A 10 0.01 -5.38 -5.42
C GLY A 10 -1.33 -4.69 -5.68
N TYR A 11 -1.30 -3.35 -5.69
CA TYR A 11 -2.47 -2.49 -5.87
C TYR A 11 -3.30 -2.84 -7.13
N ILE A 12 -2.62 -3.03 -8.26
CA ILE A 12 -3.26 -3.36 -9.54
C ILE A 12 -3.66 -4.84 -9.59
N GLY A 13 -2.77 -5.75 -9.17
CA GLY A 13 -3.03 -7.19 -9.16
C GLY A 13 -4.32 -7.55 -8.42
N GLN A 14 -4.50 -7.02 -7.21
CA GLN A 14 -5.71 -7.23 -6.40
C GLN A 14 -7.02 -6.73 -7.04
N ARG A 15 -6.95 -5.81 -8.01
CA ARG A 15 -8.12 -5.31 -8.77
C ARG A 15 -8.31 -6.02 -10.09
N LEU A 16 -7.24 -6.53 -10.68
CA LEU A 16 -7.27 -7.31 -11.90
C LEU A 16 -7.82 -8.73 -11.65
N LEU A 17 -7.39 -9.37 -10.56
CA LEU A 17 -7.74 -10.76 -10.26
C LEU A 17 -9.24 -11.06 -10.25
N PRO A 18 -10.11 -10.28 -9.57
CA PRO A 18 -11.55 -10.55 -9.59
C PRO A 18 -12.13 -10.49 -11.00
N THR A 19 -11.62 -9.59 -11.83
CA THR A 19 -12.07 -9.43 -13.23
C THR A 19 -11.68 -10.63 -14.08
N LEU A 20 -10.43 -11.09 -13.98
CA LEU A 20 -9.96 -12.29 -14.70
C LEU A 20 -10.72 -13.55 -14.28
N LEU A 21 -10.97 -13.72 -12.98
CA LEU A 21 -11.72 -14.87 -12.46
C LEU A 21 -13.19 -14.82 -12.90
N ALA A 22 -13.81 -13.63 -12.93
CA ALA A 22 -15.18 -13.44 -13.39
C ALA A 22 -15.35 -13.72 -14.89
N GLU A 23 -14.32 -13.48 -15.70
CA GLU A 23 -14.28 -13.87 -17.12
C GLU A 23 -13.99 -15.38 -17.33
N GLY A 24 -13.88 -16.15 -16.24
CA GLY A 24 -13.71 -17.60 -16.30
C GLY A 24 -12.27 -18.06 -16.57
N HIS A 25 -11.29 -17.16 -16.49
CA HIS A 25 -9.88 -17.56 -16.59
C HIS A 25 -9.45 -18.37 -15.36
N ARG A 26 -8.60 -19.37 -15.58
CA ARG A 26 -7.81 -19.98 -14.51
C ARG A 26 -6.61 -19.07 -14.26
N VAL A 27 -6.34 -18.70 -13.02
CA VAL A 27 -5.29 -17.74 -12.67
C VAL A 27 -4.34 -18.36 -11.65
N THR A 28 -3.06 -18.43 -12.02
CA THR A 28 -1.96 -18.74 -11.13
C THR A 28 -1.32 -17.43 -10.66
N CYS A 29 -1.37 -17.17 -9.35
CA CYS A 29 -0.72 -16.03 -8.73
C CYS A 29 0.67 -16.40 -8.23
N LEU A 30 1.70 -15.73 -8.73
CA LEU A 30 3.06 -15.83 -8.18
C LEU A 30 3.22 -14.78 -7.07
N VAL A 31 3.32 -15.24 -5.82
CA VAL A 31 3.41 -14.39 -4.63
C VAL A 31 4.61 -14.77 -3.78
N ARG A 32 5.27 -13.77 -3.17
CA ARG A 32 6.42 -14.01 -2.27
C ARG A 32 5.99 -14.69 -0.96
N ASP A 33 4.85 -14.27 -0.43
CA ASP A 33 4.27 -14.78 0.80
C ASP A 33 2.78 -15.11 0.62
N PRO A 34 2.41 -16.40 0.50
CA PRO A 34 1.03 -16.84 0.39
C PRO A 34 0.16 -16.49 1.60
N ALA A 35 0.73 -16.44 2.82
CA ALA A 35 -0.05 -16.18 4.04
C ALA A 35 -0.62 -14.74 4.09
N ARG A 36 0.00 -13.84 3.33
CA ARG A 36 -0.38 -12.43 3.22
C ARG A 36 -1.20 -12.11 1.97
N PHE A 37 -1.33 -13.07 1.07
CA PHE A 37 -2.10 -12.89 -0.13
C PHE A 37 -3.59 -13.04 0.20
N ALA A 38 -4.31 -11.92 0.15
CA ALA A 38 -5.75 -11.93 0.24
C ALA A 38 -6.33 -12.38 -1.10
N ALA A 39 -6.73 -13.64 -1.19
CA ALA A 39 -7.47 -14.13 -2.34
C ALA A 39 -8.83 -13.40 -2.46
N PRO A 40 -9.30 -13.11 -3.69
CA PRO A 40 -10.65 -12.58 -3.90
C PRO A 40 -11.72 -13.50 -3.31
N ALA A 41 -12.78 -12.90 -2.75
CA ALA A 41 -13.94 -13.67 -2.31
C ALA A 41 -14.56 -14.40 -3.52
N GLY A 42 -14.84 -15.71 -3.35
CA GLY A 42 -15.41 -16.52 -4.43
C GLY A 42 -14.42 -16.92 -5.53
N ALA A 43 -13.11 -16.82 -5.31
CA ALA A 43 -12.10 -17.21 -6.30
C ALA A 43 -12.23 -18.65 -6.81
N GLY A 44 -12.80 -19.55 -5.99
CA GLY A 44 -13.15 -20.91 -6.39
C GLY A 44 -11.94 -21.75 -6.82
N PRO A 45 -12.15 -22.84 -7.56
CA PRO A 45 -11.08 -23.73 -8.03
C PRO A 45 -10.21 -23.12 -9.14
N ASN A 46 -10.59 -21.94 -9.65
CA ASN A 46 -9.90 -21.28 -10.75
C ASN A 46 -8.70 -20.44 -10.31
N LEU A 47 -8.45 -20.33 -9.00
CA LEU A 47 -7.30 -19.60 -8.47
C LEU A 47 -6.28 -20.56 -7.86
N GLU A 48 -5.06 -20.49 -8.35
CA GLU A 48 -3.90 -21.21 -7.85
C GLU A 48 -2.88 -20.20 -7.29
N ILE A 49 -2.24 -20.53 -6.17
CA ILE A 49 -1.26 -19.65 -5.52
C ILE A 49 0.07 -20.38 -5.47
N LEU A 50 1.08 -19.82 -6.12
CA LEU A 50 2.45 -20.33 -6.09
C LEU A 50 3.33 -19.38 -5.29
N ARG A 51 4.10 -19.95 -4.35
CA ARG A 51 5.12 -19.21 -3.62
C ARG A 51 6.37 -19.07 -4.49
N GLY A 52 6.84 -17.85 -4.71
CA GLY A 52 8.12 -17.60 -5.37
C GLY A 52 8.58 -16.15 -5.26
N ASP A 53 9.89 -15.96 -5.12
CA ASP A 53 10.54 -14.65 -5.20
C ASP A 53 11.35 -14.55 -6.49
N LEU A 54 11.01 -13.56 -7.33
CA LEU A 54 11.71 -13.33 -8.60
C LEU A 54 13.16 -12.87 -8.42
N LEU A 55 13.56 -12.45 -7.21
CA LEU A 55 14.96 -12.17 -6.89
C LEU A 55 15.74 -13.43 -6.45
N ASP A 56 15.04 -14.55 -6.22
CA ASP A 56 15.65 -15.83 -5.85
C ASP A 56 15.35 -16.90 -6.92
N PRO A 57 16.07 -16.87 -8.06
CA PRO A 57 15.79 -17.75 -9.19
C PRO A 57 15.98 -19.23 -8.88
N TYR A 58 16.76 -19.58 -7.84
CA TYR A 58 17.02 -20.97 -7.46
C TYR A 58 15.84 -21.61 -6.75
N ASN A 59 15.00 -20.81 -6.10
CA ASN A 59 13.81 -21.25 -5.37
C ASN A 59 12.49 -20.87 -6.06
N LEU A 60 12.54 -20.49 -7.34
CA LEU A 60 11.32 -20.26 -8.12
C LEU A 60 10.57 -21.58 -8.37
N PRO A 61 9.25 -21.61 -8.18
CA PRO A 61 8.46 -22.81 -8.42
C PRO A 61 8.42 -23.12 -9.91
N ILE A 62 8.29 -24.41 -10.25
CA ILE A 62 7.99 -24.82 -11.62
C ILE A 62 6.59 -24.31 -11.95
N LEU A 63 6.51 -23.47 -12.98
CA LEU A 63 5.24 -22.93 -13.45
C LEU A 63 4.44 -24.00 -14.21
N PRO A 64 3.10 -24.04 -14.08
CA PRO A 64 2.26 -24.92 -14.88
C PRO A 64 2.51 -24.73 -16.38
N GLY A 65 2.85 -25.81 -17.08
CA GLY A 65 3.10 -25.77 -18.53
C GLY A 65 1.91 -25.28 -19.36
N THR A 66 0.70 -25.34 -18.79
CA THR A 66 -0.54 -24.88 -19.42
C THR A 66 -0.75 -23.36 -19.38
N ILE A 67 0.14 -22.56 -18.76
CA ILE A 67 0.03 -21.09 -18.77
C ILE A 67 0.12 -20.58 -20.20
N GLU A 68 -0.90 -19.85 -20.66
CA GLU A 68 -1.03 -19.32 -22.03
C GLU A 68 -0.75 -17.81 -22.11
N GLY A 69 -0.91 -17.08 -21.01
CA GLY A 69 -0.68 -15.64 -20.94
C GLY A 69 -0.18 -15.22 -19.57
N ALA A 70 0.53 -14.11 -19.49
CA ALA A 70 1.13 -13.65 -18.25
C ALA A 70 1.05 -12.14 -18.05
N TYR A 71 0.75 -11.71 -16.82
CA TYR A 71 0.83 -10.32 -16.40
C TYR A 71 2.07 -10.11 -15.55
N TYR A 72 2.88 -9.12 -15.93
CA TYR A 72 3.98 -8.64 -15.11
C TYR A 72 3.57 -7.31 -14.45
N LEU A 73 3.14 -7.39 -13.18
CA LEU A 73 2.72 -6.23 -12.37
C LEU A 73 3.69 -5.97 -11.22
N VAL A 74 4.85 -6.63 -11.23
CA VAL A 74 5.88 -6.45 -10.21
C VAL A 74 6.48 -5.06 -10.36
N HIS A 75 6.43 -4.31 -9.28
CA HIS A 75 7.01 -2.99 -9.23
C HIS A 75 7.47 -2.67 -7.80
N SER A 76 8.75 -2.38 -7.66
CA SER A 76 9.35 -2.06 -6.36
C SER A 76 9.45 -0.53 -6.23
N MET A 77 8.39 0.16 -5.84
CA MET A 77 8.38 1.63 -5.73
C MET A 77 9.31 2.23 -4.67
N THR A 78 10.05 1.40 -3.92
CA THR A 78 10.58 1.78 -2.60
C THR A 78 11.94 1.17 -2.25
N ALA A 79 12.67 0.58 -3.20
CA ALA A 79 14.01 0.11 -2.89
C ALA A 79 14.89 1.33 -2.57
N GLY A 80 15.55 1.32 -1.41
CA GLY A 80 16.46 2.39 -0.99
C GLY A 80 17.60 2.63 -1.97
N GLU A 81 18.43 3.65 -1.69
CA GLU A 81 19.61 3.99 -2.50
C GLU A 81 20.52 2.75 -2.64
N GLY A 82 20.52 2.16 -3.84
CA GLY A 82 21.16 0.90 -4.23
C GLY A 82 20.70 0.49 -5.64
N ASP A 83 21.20 -0.64 -6.17
CA ASP A 83 21.01 -1.10 -7.56
C ASP A 83 19.56 -1.56 -7.89
N PHE A 84 18.64 -0.61 -7.78
CA PHE A 84 17.22 -0.79 -8.01
C PHE A 84 16.92 -1.21 -9.45
N ARG A 85 17.64 -0.61 -10.40
CA ARG A 85 17.50 -0.89 -11.83
C ARG A 85 17.94 -2.32 -12.15
N GLU A 86 19.08 -2.77 -11.62
CA GLU A 86 19.51 -4.15 -11.82
C GLU A 86 18.54 -5.14 -11.18
N LYS A 87 18.01 -4.84 -9.98
CA LYS A 87 17.01 -5.70 -9.32
C LYS A 87 15.71 -5.81 -10.10
N GLU A 88 15.13 -4.71 -10.59
CA GLU A 88 13.93 -4.78 -11.43
C GLU A 88 14.19 -5.55 -12.73
N ALA A 89 15.35 -5.32 -13.37
CA ALA A 89 15.75 -6.07 -14.55
C ALA A 89 15.97 -7.57 -14.26
N ALA A 90 16.55 -7.92 -13.10
CA ALA A 90 16.76 -9.30 -12.67
C ALA A 90 15.43 -10.01 -12.45
N CYS A 91 14.47 -9.37 -11.78
CA CYS A 91 13.11 -9.90 -11.64
C CYS A 91 12.46 -10.20 -12.99
N ALA A 92 12.60 -9.29 -13.96
CA ALA A 92 12.04 -9.46 -15.30
C ALA A 92 12.71 -10.61 -16.06
N ARG A 93 14.05 -10.73 -15.97
CA ARG A 93 14.81 -11.86 -16.56
C ARG A 93 14.39 -13.20 -15.96
N ASN A 94 14.29 -13.28 -14.64
CA ASN A 94 13.94 -14.50 -13.95
C ASN A 94 12.47 -14.90 -14.23
N PHE A 95 11.57 -13.93 -14.33
CA PHE A 95 10.19 -14.16 -14.73
C PHE A 95 10.08 -14.73 -16.15
N THR A 96 10.77 -14.13 -17.12
CA THR A 96 10.73 -14.60 -18.50
C THR A 96 11.41 -15.96 -18.65
N ALA A 97 12.51 -16.21 -17.94
CA ALA A 97 13.16 -17.52 -17.88
C ALA A 97 12.21 -18.61 -17.34
N ALA A 98 11.44 -18.31 -16.29
CA ALA A 98 10.45 -19.24 -15.73
C ALA A 98 9.26 -19.50 -16.67
N LEU A 99 8.90 -18.53 -17.53
CA LEU A 99 7.82 -18.66 -18.51
C LEU A 99 8.20 -19.46 -19.76
N LYS A 100 9.47 -19.47 -20.17
CA LYS A 100 9.95 -20.17 -21.39
C LYS A 100 9.48 -21.64 -21.53
N PRO A 101 9.44 -22.48 -20.48
CA PRO A 101 8.96 -23.85 -20.59
C PRO A 101 7.42 -24.01 -20.62
N THR A 102 6.66 -22.90 -20.61
CA THR A 102 5.18 -22.92 -20.61
C THR A 102 4.61 -22.64 -22.00
N ALA A 103 3.30 -22.80 -22.17
CA ALA A 103 2.56 -22.45 -23.39
C ALA A 103 2.35 -20.92 -23.58
N CYS A 104 3.08 -20.07 -22.85
CA CYS A 104 2.83 -18.65 -22.79
C CYS A 104 3.11 -17.98 -24.14
N ARG A 105 2.07 -17.37 -24.72
CA ARG A 105 2.13 -16.71 -26.03
C ARG A 105 2.05 -15.18 -25.96
N HIS A 106 1.76 -14.63 -24.77
CA HIS A 106 1.55 -13.20 -24.60
C HIS A 106 1.87 -12.74 -23.17
N ILE A 107 2.72 -11.71 -23.05
CA ILE A 107 2.97 -11.02 -21.79
C ILE A 107 2.34 -9.63 -21.84
N VAL A 108 1.56 -9.27 -20.83
CA VAL A 108 1.05 -7.91 -20.62
C VAL A 108 1.83 -7.24 -19.50
N TYR A 109 2.45 -6.10 -19.79
CA TYR A 109 3.22 -5.31 -18.85
C TYR A 109 2.57 -3.93 -18.63
N LEU A 110 2.28 -3.60 -17.36
CA LEU A 110 1.83 -2.26 -16.98
C LEU A 110 3.04 -1.41 -16.57
N SER A 111 3.43 -0.46 -17.42
CA SER A 111 4.54 0.48 -17.22
C SER A 111 4.06 1.90 -16.84
N GLY A 112 4.98 2.86 -16.81
CA GLY A 112 4.69 4.29 -16.70
C GLY A 112 5.04 5.04 -17.99
N ILE A 113 4.29 6.09 -18.33
CA ILE A 113 4.61 6.96 -19.47
C ILE A 113 6.03 7.53 -19.31
N ALA A 114 6.83 7.38 -20.36
CA ALA A 114 8.26 7.70 -20.40
C ALA A 114 8.61 8.40 -21.72
N ASN A 115 7.90 9.49 -22.02
CA ASN A 115 8.02 10.23 -23.28
C ASN A 115 9.13 11.31 -23.23
N ASP A 116 9.58 11.71 -22.04
CA ASP A 116 10.64 12.71 -21.87
C ASP A 116 12.04 12.14 -22.22
N PRO A 117 12.87 12.84 -23.01
CA PRO A 117 14.26 12.44 -23.27
C PRO A 117 15.13 12.30 -22.02
N ARG A 118 14.82 13.06 -20.94
CA ARG A 118 15.55 13.05 -19.67
C ARG A 118 14.70 12.42 -18.57
N LEU A 119 14.56 11.11 -18.65
CA LEU A 119 13.82 10.32 -17.68
C LEU A 119 14.43 10.38 -16.28
N SER A 120 13.58 10.47 -15.27
CA SER A 120 13.95 10.15 -13.89
C SER A 120 14.50 8.72 -13.77
N HIS A 121 15.30 8.45 -12.73
CA HIS A 121 15.81 7.09 -12.46
C HIS A 121 14.69 6.05 -12.39
N HIS A 122 13.54 6.42 -11.82
CA HIS A 122 12.38 5.56 -11.74
C HIS A 122 11.84 5.19 -13.13
N LEU A 123 11.55 6.17 -13.99
CA LEU A 123 11.03 5.91 -15.34
C LEU A 123 12.05 5.18 -16.23
N SER A 124 13.34 5.49 -16.10
CA SER A 124 14.41 4.79 -16.81
C SER A 124 14.49 3.30 -16.43
N SER A 125 14.27 2.96 -15.15
CA SER A 125 14.18 1.56 -14.70
C SER A 125 13.02 0.83 -15.37
N ARG A 126 11.86 1.47 -15.49
CA ARG A 126 10.67 0.91 -16.14
C ARG A 126 10.93 0.60 -17.61
N VAL A 127 11.53 1.53 -18.34
CA VAL A 127 11.94 1.30 -19.74
C VAL A 127 12.95 0.14 -19.84
N GLY A 128 13.88 0.01 -18.89
CA GLY A 128 14.78 -1.15 -18.84
C GLY A 128 14.05 -2.49 -18.68
N VAL A 129 13.01 -2.54 -17.86
CA VAL A 129 12.15 -3.73 -17.72
C VAL A 129 11.40 -4.03 -19.01
N GLU A 130 10.90 -3.00 -19.72
CA GLU A 130 10.26 -3.18 -21.03
C GLU A 130 11.19 -3.91 -22.00
N SER A 131 12.44 -3.45 -22.12
CA SER A 131 13.44 -4.06 -23.00
C SER A 131 13.71 -5.52 -22.62
N VAL A 132 13.92 -5.80 -21.33
CA VAL A 132 14.18 -7.17 -20.84
C VAL A 132 13.01 -8.11 -21.12
N LEU A 133 11.76 -7.65 -20.95
CA LEU A 133 10.59 -8.47 -21.26
C LEU A 133 10.49 -8.73 -22.77
N GLN A 134 10.77 -7.73 -23.61
CA GLN A 134 10.73 -7.83 -25.06
C GLN A 134 11.81 -8.78 -25.62
N GLU A 135 12.97 -8.87 -24.97
CA GLU A 135 14.05 -9.81 -25.32
C GLU A 135 13.72 -11.29 -25.01
N SER A 136 12.58 -11.57 -24.35
CA SER A 136 12.22 -12.93 -23.94
C SER A 136 11.90 -13.89 -25.09
N GLY A 137 11.55 -13.35 -26.27
CA GLY A 137 11.00 -14.11 -27.40
C GLY A 137 9.49 -14.37 -27.32
N ILE A 138 8.83 -14.01 -26.22
CA ILE A 138 7.37 -14.02 -26.08
C ILE A 138 6.86 -12.62 -26.42
N PRO A 139 5.85 -12.46 -27.31
CA PRO A 139 5.29 -11.15 -27.60
C PRO A 139 4.82 -10.41 -26.35
N VAL A 140 5.24 -9.15 -26.20
CA VAL A 140 4.92 -8.31 -25.04
C VAL A 140 4.06 -7.13 -25.46
N THR A 141 2.90 -6.98 -24.84
CA THR A 141 2.13 -5.73 -24.88
C THR A 141 2.51 -4.88 -23.68
N VAL A 142 2.94 -3.65 -23.92
CA VAL A 142 3.24 -2.68 -22.88
C VAL A 142 2.15 -1.61 -22.82
N LEU A 143 1.50 -1.49 -21.68
CA LEU A 143 0.59 -0.39 -21.36
C LEU A 143 1.31 0.59 -20.44
N ARG A 144 1.73 1.74 -20.97
CA ARG A 144 2.35 2.82 -20.20
C ARG A 144 1.25 3.70 -19.62
N ALA A 145 1.01 3.58 -18.32
CA ALA A 145 -0.01 4.39 -17.66
C ALA A 145 0.54 5.76 -17.24
N ALA A 146 -0.31 6.77 -17.36
CA ALA A 146 -0.13 8.03 -16.66
C ALA A 146 -0.39 7.86 -15.15
N ILE A 147 -0.69 8.95 -14.44
CA ILE A 147 -1.01 8.92 -13.02
C ILE A 147 -2.33 8.18 -12.80
N ILE A 148 -2.28 7.04 -12.09
CA ILE A 148 -3.46 6.22 -11.81
C ILE A 148 -4.24 6.77 -10.61
N ILE A 149 -5.50 7.13 -10.82
CA ILE A 149 -6.41 7.66 -9.80
C ILE A 149 -7.36 6.57 -9.31
N GLY A 150 -7.29 6.26 -8.02
CA GLY A 150 -8.19 5.30 -7.40
C GLY A 150 -7.95 5.20 -5.89
N SER A 151 -8.98 4.83 -5.15
CA SER A 151 -8.88 4.66 -3.69
C SER A 151 -7.73 3.69 -3.36
N GLY A 152 -6.84 4.09 -2.45
CA GLY A 152 -5.66 3.30 -2.08
C GLY A 152 -4.48 3.35 -3.05
N SER A 153 -4.52 4.11 -4.17
CA SER A 153 -3.33 4.33 -5.00
C SER A 153 -2.37 5.33 -4.34
N ALA A 154 -1.07 5.20 -4.55
CA ALA A 154 -0.08 6.11 -3.95
C ALA A 154 -0.32 7.58 -4.34
N SER A 155 -0.57 7.83 -5.63
CA SER A 155 -0.90 9.12 -6.19
C SER A 155 -2.17 9.73 -5.57
N PHE A 156 -3.25 8.96 -5.49
CA PHE A 156 -4.51 9.43 -4.89
C PHE A 156 -4.34 9.79 -3.41
N GLU A 157 -3.65 8.94 -2.64
CA GLU A 157 -3.43 9.14 -1.21
C GLU A 157 -2.57 10.39 -0.93
N ILE A 158 -1.57 10.66 -1.79
CA ILE A 158 -0.74 11.87 -1.71
C ILE A 158 -1.55 13.13 -2.02
N ILE A 159 -2.29 13.12 -3.13
CA ILE A 159 -3.16 14.25 -3.52
C ILE A 159 -4.15 14.53 -2.39
N ARG A 160 -4.81 13.49 -1.85
CA ARG A 160 -5.69 13.62 -0.69
C ARG A 160 -4.98 14.25 0.50
N ASP A 161 -3.85 13.69 0.91
CA ASP A 161 -3.13 14.15 2.10
C ASP A 161 -2.72 15.63 1.98
N LEU A 162 -2.23 16.05 0.81
CA LEU A 162 -1.86 17.43 0.56
C LEU A 162 -3.09 18.34 0.63
N VAL A 163 -4.13 18.00 -0.13
CA VAL A 163 -5.32 18.84 -0.24
C VAL A 163 -6.12 18.87 1.04
N GLU A 164 -6.23 17.80 1.81
CA GLU A 164 -6.99 17.82 3.06
C GLU A 164 -6.27 18.59 4.16
N LYS A 165 -4.93 18.56 4.22
CA LYS A 165 -4.15 19.08 5.34
C LYS A 165 -3.64 20.51 5.15
N LEU A 166 -3.40 20.95 3.91
CA LEU A 166 -2.74 22.22 3.64
C LEU A 166 -3.68 23.23 2.97
N PRO A 167 -4.20 24.24 3.69
CA PRO A 167 -5.00 25.29 3.08
C PRO A 167 -4.20 26.20 2.14
N ILE A 168 -2.90 26.37 2.42
CA ILE A 168 -1.95 27.15 1.63
C ILE A 168 -0.75 26.26 1.32
N MET A 169 -0.37 26.18 0.05
CA MET A 169 0.76 25.39 -0.44
C MET A 169 1.77 26.30 -1.14
N ILE A 170 2.97 26.41 -0.58
CA ILE A 170 4.14 26.98 -1.25
C ILE A 170 4.89 25.81 -1.85
N ALA A 171 4.82 25.68 -3.17
CA ALA A 171 5.26 24.48 -3.87
C ALA A 171 6.20 24.82 -5.02
N PRO A 172 6.95 23.86 -5.57
CA PRO A 172 7.93 24.19 -6.59
C PRO A 172 7.27 24.43 -7.96
N ARG A 173 7.99 25.05 -8.91
CA ARG A 173 7.48 25.31 -10.27
C ARG A 173 7.06 24.05 -11.06
N TRP A 174 7.60 22.88 -10.73
CA TRP A 174 7.22 21.62 -11.40
C TRP A 174 5.75 21.21 -11.15
N LEU A 175 5.01 21.88 -10.27
CA LEU A 175 3.55 21.69 -10.19
C LEU A 175 2.82 22.08 -11.49
N ASN A 176 3.47 22.85 -12.36
CA ASN A 176 2.92 23.22 -13.66
C ASN A 176 3.20 22.18 -14.75
N THR A 177 3.97 21.12 -14.46
CA THR A 177 4.19 20.01 -15.40
C THR A 177 2.88 19.30 -15.70
N ARG A 178 2.65 18.96 -16.98
CA ARG A 178 1.42 18.32 -17.45
C ARG A 178 1.43 16.81 -17.27
N CYS A 179 0.25 16.26 -17.03
CA CYS A 179 -0.04 14.85 -16.88
C CYS A 179 -1.47 14.54 -17.34
N GLN A 180 -1.74 13.29 -17.68
CA GLN A 180 -3.05 12.88 -18.18
C GLN A 180 -3.65 11.75 -17.33
N PRO A 181 -4.15 12.05 -16.11
CA PRO A 181 -4.53 11.04 -15.13
C PRO A 181 -5.59 10.07 -15.67
N ILE A 182 -5.50 8.80 -15.25
CA ILE A 182 -6.43 7.73 -15.65
C ILE A 182 -7.05 7.05 -14.43
N GLY A 183 -8.33 6.72 -14.48
CA GLY A 183 -8.99 5.95 -13.42
C GLY A 183 -8.46 4.52 -13.31
N VAL A 184 -8.29 4.00 -12.10
CA VAL A 184 -7.83 2.61 -11.89
C VAL A 184 -8.78 1.57 -12.52
N ARG A 185 -10.09 1.87 -12.57
CA ARG A 185 -11.08 1.00 -13.23
C ARG A 185 -10.78 0.90 -14.72
N ASP A 186 -10.43 2.01 -15.36
CA ASP A 186 -10.11 2.06 -16.78
C ASP A 186 -8.80 1.33 -17.09
N VAL A 187 -7.78 1.46 -16.22
CA VAL A 187 -6.54 0.66 -16.32
C VAL A 187 -6.83 -0.84 -16.26
N VAL A 188 -7.70 -1.29 -15.34
CA VAL A 188 -8.10 -2.70 -15.24
C VAL A 188 -8.84 -3.16 -16.49
N VAL A 189 -9.73 -2.33 -17.05
CA VAL A 189 -10.42 -2.65 -18.32
C VAL A 189 -9.42 -2.85 -19.45
N TYR A 190 -8.44 -1.96 -19.60
CA TYR A 190 -7.39 -2.13 -20.61
C TYR A 190 -6.58 -3.41 -20.38
N LEU A 191 -6.11 -3.65 -19.15
CA LEU A 191 -5.34 -4.86 -18.82
C LEU A 191 -6.10 -6.14 -19.14
N THR A 192 -7.36 -6.21 -18.76
CA THR A 192 -8.21 -7.37 -19.00
C THR A 192 -8.44 -7.59 -20.49
N ARG A 193 -8.88 -6.56 -21.22
CA ARG A 193 -9.31 -6.72 -22.62
C ARG A 193 -8.15 -6.85 -23.60
N VAL A 194 -6.97 -6.32 -23.29
CA VAL A 194 -5.83 -6.36 -24.22
C VAL A 194 -5.22 -7.75 -24.35
N LEU A 195 -5.40 -8.60 -23.34
CA LEU A 195 -4.81 -9.93 -23.27
C LEU A 195 -5.16 -10.81 -24.48
N ASP A 196 -6.43 -10.74 -24.91
CA ASP A 196 -7.00 -11.57 -25.98
C ASP A 196 -6.94 -10.92 -27.36
N GLN A 197 -6.19 -9.82 -27.52
CA GLN A 197 -6.10 -9.09 -28.78
C GLN A 197 -4.78 -9.41 -29.50
N PRO A 198 -4.77 -10.19 -30.60
CA PRO A 198 -3.55 -10.45 -31.36
C PRO A 198 -2.91 -9.17 -31.93
N ALA A 199 -3.73 -8.16 -32.25
CA ALA A 199 -3.26 -6.84 -32.66
C ALA A 199 -2.46 -6.11 -31.55
N ALA A 200 -2.60 -6.55 -30.29
CA ALA A 200 -1.84 -6.07 -29.16
C ALA A 200 -0.36 -6.49 -29.16
N PHE A 201 -0.07 -7.65 -29.76
CA PHE A 201 1.15 -8.38 -29.48
C PHE A 201 2.39 -7.63 -29.98
N GLY A 202 3.37 -7.44 -29.08
CA GLY A 202 4.63 -6.75 -29.39
C GLY A 202 4.50 -5.23 -29.51
N LYS A 203 3.41 -4.64 -29.03
CA LYS A 203 3.14 -3.20 -29.15
C LYS A 203 3.24 -2.48 -27.80
N ILE A 204 3.41 -1.16 -27.89
CA ILE A 204 3.51 -0.25 -26.74
C ILE A 204 2.48 0.86 -26.94
N TRP A 205 1.62 1.06 -25.95
CA TRP A 205 0.63 2.13 -25.91
C TRP A 205 0.72 2.93 -24.62
N ASP A 206 0.40 4.22 -24.72
CA ASP A 206 0.16 5.06 -23.57
C ASP A 206 -1.34 5.00 -23.22
N ILE A 207 -1.66 4.88 -21.94
CA ILE A 207 -3.04 4.94 -21.43
C ILE A 207 -3.22 6.11 -20.46
N GLY A 208 -4.20 6.96 -20.76
CA GLY A 208 -4.53 8.18 -20.03
C GLY A 208 -6.05 8.42 -20.03
N GLY A 209 -6.53 9.26 -19.11
CA GLY A 209 -7.90 9.77 -19.16
C GLY A 209 -8.08 10.86 -20.23
N PRO A 210 -9.29 11.40 -20.41
CA PRO A 210 -9.54 12.45 -21.40
C PRO A 210 -8.93 13.81 -21.01
N ASP A 211 -8.66 14.04 -19.73
CA ASP A 211 -8.18 15.35 -19.24
C ASP A 211 -6.66 15.43 -19.20
N VAL A 212 -6.09 16.42 -19.88
CA VAL A 212 -4.68 16.83 -19.71
C VAL A 212 -4.64 17.96 -18.70
N LEU A 213 -4.01 17.72 -17.56
CA LEU A 213 -3.97 18.62 -16.41
C LEU A 213 -2.52 18.86 -15.98
N SER A 214 -2.22 20.03 -15.43
CA SER A 214 -1.05 20.20 -14.57
C SER A 214 -1.26 19.54 -13.21
N TYR A 215 -0.17 19.20 -12.51
CA TYR A 215 -0.28 18.73 -11.10
C TYR A 215 -1.02 19.75 -10.22
N ARG A 216 -0.85 21.05 -10.48
CA ARG A 216 -1.58 22.13 -9.82
C ARG A 216 -3.09 22.00 -10.04
N GLU A 217 -3.51 21.82 -11.29
CA GLU A 217 -4.93 21.65 -11.64
C GLU A 217 -5.51 20.37 -11.03
N MET A 218 -4.76 19.27 -10.98
CA MET A 218 -5.19 18.06 -10.29
C MET A 218 -5.45 18.32 -8.79
N LEU A 219 -4.53 18.99 -8.09
CA LEU A 219 -4.71 19.34 -6.68
C LEU A 219 -5.95 20.22 -6.46
N LEU A 220 -6.18 21.19 -7.35
CA LEU A 220 -7.35 22.07 -7.29
C LEU A 220 -8.65 21.33 -7.65
N GLY A 221 -8.63 20.42 -8.62
CA GLY A 221 -9.77 19.59 -8.98
C GLY A 221 -10.19 18.67 -7.82
N PHE A 222 -9.22 18.07 -7.12
CA PHE A 222 -9.49 17.35 -5.88
C PHE A 222 -10.11 18.26 -4.80
N ALA A 223 -9.56 19.47 -4.64
CA ALA A 223 -10.08 20.44 -3.66
C ALA A 223 -11.52 20.82 -3.97
N GLN A 224 -11.86 21.04 -5.24
CA GLN A 224 -13.21 21.31 -5.70
C GLN A 224 -14.17 20.15 -5.38
N GLN A 225 -13.76 18.91 -5.69
CA GLN A 225 -14.55 17.71 -5.37
C GLN A 225 -14.84 17.58 -3.87
N ARG A 226 -13.90 18.03 -3.03
CA ARG A 226 -14.02 18.04 -1.57
C ARG A 226 -14.58 19.33 -0.99
N ARG A 227 -14.95 20.29 -1.83
CA ARG A 227 -15.47 21.61 -1.44
C ARG A 227 -14.51 22.37 -0.52
N LEU A 228 -13.21 22.21 -0.75
CA LEU A 228 -12.13 22.85 -0.01
C LEU A 228 -11.56 24.01 -0.83
N ARG A 229 -11.33 25.15 -0.19
CA ARG A 229 -10.58 26.26 -0.79
C ARG A 229 -9.08 26.05 -0.53
N ARG A 230 -8.28 26.09 -1.60
CA ARG A 230 -6.82 25.88 -1.57
C ARG A 230 -6.08 26.94 -2.35
N TRP A 231 -5.03 27.47 -1.75
CA TRP A 231 -4.19 28.51 -2.32
C TRP A 231 -2.82 27.91 -2.65
N ILE A 232 -2.48 27.82 -3.93
CA ILE A 232 -1.22 27.21 -4.39
C ILE A 232 -0.36 28.28 -5.06
N HIS A 233 0.79 28.57 -4.45
CA HIS A 233 1.81 29.49 -4.96
C HIS A 233 3.07 28.72 -5.34
N THR A 234 3.55 28.91 -6.57
CA THR A 234 4.75 28.23 -7.07
C THR A 234 6.00 29.09 -6.87
N VAL A 235 7.10 28.48 -6.40
CA VAL A 235 8.39 29.14 -6.19
C VAL A 235 9.51 28.47 -7.00
N PRO A 236 10.52 29.22 -7.47
CA PRO A 236 11.57 28.70 -8.35
C PRO A 236 12.56 27.74 -7.68
N VAL A 237 12.78 27.82 -6.37
CA VAL A 237 13.94 27.19 -5.71
C VAL A 237 13.52 26.29 -4.54
N LEU A 238 12.82 25.18 -4.85
CA LEU A 238 12.75 24.05 -3.92
C LEU A 238 13.47 22.87 -4.56
N THR A 239 14.57 22.45 -3.94
CA THR A 239 15.31 21.27 -4.40
C THR A 239 14.43 20.02 -4.28
N PRO A 240 14.62 19.00 -5.14
CA PRO A 240 13.88 17.74 -5.04
C PRO A 240 13.97 17.13 -3.64
N ARG A 241 15.17 17.10 -3.06
CA ARG A 241 15.39 16.60 -1.69
C ARG A 241 14.54 17.33 -0.65
N LEU A 242 14.52 18.66 -0.67
CA LEU A 242 13.70 19.43 0.28
C LEU A 242 12.20 19.17 0.07
N SER A 243 11.77 19.04 -1.18
CA SER A 243 10.39 18.72 -1.54
C SER A 243 10.01 17.30 -1.09
N SER A 244 10.91 16.33 -1.18
CA SER A 244 10.69 14.95 -0.72
C SER A 244 10.55 14.87 0.79
N TYR A 245 11.38 15.59 1.55
CA TYR A 245 11.21 15.72 3.00
C TYR A 245 9.87 16.37 3.34
N TRP A 246 9.52 17.45 2.65
CA TRP A 246 8.25 18.15 2.84
C TRP A 246 7.04 17.22 2.60
N LEU A 247 7.05 16.45 1.51
CA LEU A 247 6.02 15.44 1.24
C LEU A 247 5.98 14.38 2.34
N TYR A 248 7.12 13.81 2.72
CA TYR A 248 7.21 12.81 3.79
C TYR A 248 6.64 13.31 5.14
N PHE A 249 6.84 14.58 5.48
CA PHE A 249 6.31 15.15 6.72
C PHE A 249 4.82 15.46 6.68
N ILE A 250 4.20 15.54 5.52
CA ILE A 250 2.79 15.95 5.35
C ILE A 250 1.91 14.75 4.98
N THR A 251 2.39 13.92 4.08
CA THR A 251 1.67 12.75 3.57
C THR A 251 1.97 11.51 4.41
N SER A 252 1.25 10.45 4.10
CA SER A 252 1.40 9.11 4.66
C SER A 252 2.41 8.25 3.87
N THR A 253 3.20 8.89 3.02
CA THR A 253 4.13 8.28 2.07
C THR A 253 5.49 8.00 2.71
N SER A 254 6.19 6.94 2.28
CA SER A 254 7.59 6.73 2.71
C SER A 254 8.51 7.78 2.08
N TYR A 255 9.63 8.09 2.73
CA TYR A 255 10.60 9.05 2.19
C TYR A 255 11.10 8.64 0.79
N HIS A 256 11.38 7.35 0.58
CA HIS A 256 11.83 6.84 -0.73
C HIS A 256 10.77 7.03 -1.82
N LEU A 257 9.51 6.71 -1.52
CA LEU A 257 8.43 6.93 -2.48
C LEU A 257 8.23 8.43 -2.76
N ALA A 258 8.38 9.29 -1.75
CA ALA A 258 8.34 10.74 -1.95
C ALA A 258 9.48 11.21 -2.88
N CYS A 259 10.71 10.71 -2.72
CA CYS A 259 11.82 11.00 -3.63
C CYS A 259 11.55 10.57 -5.06
N SER A 260 11.19 9.30 -5.28
CA SER A 260 10.94 8.78 -6.62
C SER A 260 9.83 9.55 -7.35
N LEU A 261 8.79 9.96 -6.62
CA LEU A 261 7.70 10.75 -7.19
C LEU A 261 8.11 12.20 -7.48
N VAL A 262 8.80 12.88 -6.56
CA VAL A 262 9.27 14.25 -6.80
C VAL A 262 10.21 14.33 -8.00
N ASP A 263 11.08 13.33 -8.14
CA ASP A 263 11.97 13.25 -9.28
C ASP A 263 11.21 12.98 -10.58
N SER A 264 10.16 12.15 -10.57
CA SER A 264 9.37 11.86 -11.78
C SER A 264 8.36 12.95 -12.15
N MET A 265 7.88 13.77 -11.20
CA MET A 265 6.92 14.87 -11.46
C MET A 265 7.49 16.01 -12.33
N LYS A 266 8.80 16.00 -12.62
CA LYS A 266 9.41 16.92 -13.58
C LYS A 266 9.20 16.49 -15.04
N ASN A 267 8.91 15.21 -15.28
CA ASN A 267 8.69 14.67 -16.61
C ASN A 267 7.20 14.81 -16.96
N GLU A 268 6.89 15.27 -18.18
CA GLU A 268 5.50 15.26 -18.66
C GLU A 268 5.03 13.82 -18.91
N VAL A 269 3.84 13.49 -18.42
CA VAL A 269 3.21 12.16 -18.55
C VAL A 269 1.87 12.27 -19.24
N VAL A 270 1.93 12.71 -20.50
CA VAL A 270 0.80 12.88 -21.42
C VAL A 270 0.88 11.78 -22.49
N VAL A 271 -0.27 11.29 -22.93
CA VAL A 271 -0.39 10.22 -23.94
C VAL A 271 0.16 10.74 -25.27
N GLU A 272 1.18 10.05 -25.81
CA GLU A 272 1.70 10.28 -27.17
C GLU A 272 1.56 9.03 -28.04
N ARG A 273 1.67 7.84 -27.46
CA ARG A 273 1.47 6.56 -28.15
C ARG A 273 -0.01 6.15 -28.17
N THR A 274 -0.77 6.77 -29.07
CA THR A 274 -2.22 6.56 -29.25
C THR A 274 -2.57 5.30 -30.05
N GLY A 275 -3.87 5.04 -30.25
CA GLY A 275 -4.38 3.97 -31.11
C GLY A 275 -4.87 2.73 -30.38
N ILE A 276 -4.69 2.67 -29.05
CA ILE A 276 -5.16 1.53 -28.25
C ILE A 276 -6.68 1.38 -28.31
N GLU A 277 -7.42 2.47 -28.49
CA GLU A 277 -8.87 2.50 -28.62
C GLU A 277 -9.40 1.70 -29.83
N THR A 278 -8.56 1.49 -30.84
CA THR A 278 -8.89 0.65 -32.01
C THR A 278 -8.77 -0.84 -31.70
N VAL A 279 -7.91 -1.20 -30.74
CA VAL A 279 -7.63 -2.58 -30.30
C VAL A 279 -8.51 -2.96 -29.12
N VAL A 280 -8.70 -2.03 -28.19
CA VAL A 280 -9.54 -2.16 -27.01
C VAL A 280 -10.51 -0.97 -26.98
N PRO A 281 -11.69 -1.08 -27.61
CA PRO A 281 -12.71 -0.04 -27.56
C PRO A 281 -13.16 0.19 -26.11
N HIS A 282 -12.74 1.33 -25.55
CA HIS A 282 -13.07 1.77 -24.21
C HIS A 282 -12.95 3.29 -24.11
N THR A 283 -13.88 3.93 -23.41
CA THR A 283 -13.85 5.37 -23.13
C THR A 283 -13.50 5.57 -21.66
N PRO A 284 -12.28 6.02 -21.34
CA PRO A 284 -11.88 6.29 -19.97
C PRO A 284 -12.74 7.38 -19.32
N ALA A 285 -12.98 7.26 -18.02
CA ALA A 285 -13.64 8.32 -17.28
C ALA A 285 -12.75 9.57 -17.15
N ASP A 286 -13.39 10.75 -17.12
CA ASP A 286 -12.73 12.00 -16.77
C ASP A 286 -12.20 12.00 -15.33
N TYR A 287 -11.33 12.96 -15.01
CA TYR A 287 -10.65 13.06 -13.73
C TYR A 287 -11.65 13.25 -12.58
N ALA A 288 -12.69 14.07 -12.77
CA ALA A 288 -13.72 14.30 -11.77
C ALA A 288 -14.49 13.02 -11.43
N THR A 289 -14.86 12.24 -12.45
CA THR A 289 -15.55 10.96 -12.31
C THR A 289 -14.64 9.90 -11.67
N ALA A 290 -13.36 9.86 -12.06
CA ALA A 290 -12.38 8.97 -11.44
C ALA A 290 -12.21 9.27 -9.93
N LEU A 291 -12.17 10.55 -9.55
CA LEU A 291 -12.16 10.98 -8.15
C LEU A 291 -13.45 10.60 -7.42
N ALA A 292 -14.61 10.85 -8.01
CA ALA A 292 -15.90 10.50 -7.42
C ALA A 292 -15.99 9.00 -7.11
N ARG A 293 -15.59 8.15 -8.06
CA ARG A 293 -15.51 6.69 -7.88
C ARG A 293 -14.53 6.26 -6.80
N ALA A 294 -13.43 7.01 -6.60
CA ALA A 294 -12.48 6.75 -5.53
C ALA A 294 -13.06 7.09 -4.15
N PHE A 295 -13.78 8.20 -4.02
CA PHE A 295 -14.44 8.56 -2.75
C PHE A 295 -15.56 7.60 -2.38
N GLU A 296 -16.41 7.20 -3.34
CA GLU A 296 -17.47 6.21 -3.12
C GLU A 296 -16.94 4.91 -2.49
N LYS A 297 -15.76 4.44 -2.92
CA LYS A 297 -15.13 3.24 -2.35
C LYS A 297 -14.59 3.45 -0.93
N ILE A 298 -14.14 4.67 -0.60
CA ILE A 298 -13.68 5.02 0.74
C ILE A 298 -14.86 5.12 1.69
N ASP A 299 -15.93 5.82 1.29
CA ASP A 299 -17.13 6.03 2.10
C ASP A 299 -17.81 4.70 2.45
N ASN A 300 -17.80 3.75 1.51
CA ASN A 300 -18.36 2.42 1.71
C ASN A 300 -17.40 1.43 2.39
N ASN A 301 -16.21 1.84 2.84
CA ASN A 301 -15.16 0.95 3.38
C ASN A 301 -14.76 -0.21 2.43
N GLN A 302 -14.95 -0.03 1.12
CA GLN A 302 -14.73 -1.04 0.07
C GLN A 302 -13.35 -0.93 -0.59
N VAL A 303 -12.33 -0.46 0.13
CA VAL A 303 -10.97 -0.41 -0.39
C VAL A 303 -10.40 -1.83 -0.44
N LEU A 304 -10.37 -2.39 -1.66
CA LEU A 304 -9.90 -3.76 -1.92
C LEU A 304 -8.43 -3.95 -1.52
N SER A 305 -7.56 -3.04 -1.96
CA SER A 305 -6.15 -2.97 -1.58
C SER A 305 -5.60 -1.54 -1.64
N SER A 306 -4.55 -1.30 -0.87
CA SER A 306 -3.80 -0.05 -0.78
C SER A 306 -2.35 -0.27 -1.22
N TRP A 307 -1.72 0.77 -1.78
CA TRP A 307 -0.28 0.77 -2.06
C TRP A 307 0.56 0.52 -0.80
N LYS A 308 0.02 0.82 0.39
CA LYS A 308 0.68 0.58 1.67
C LYS A 308 0.70 -0.91 2.07
N ASP A 309 -0.13 -1.73 1.42
CA ASP A 309 -0.23 -3.17 1.67
C ASP A 309 0.95 -3.91 1.00
N SER A 310 1.41 -3.43 -0.16
CA SER A 310 2.66 -3.88 -0.77
C SER A 310 3.85 -3.40 0.06
N ILE A 311 4.65 -4.34 0.58
CA ILE A 311 5.77 -4.04 1.46
C ILE A 311 6.73 -3.07 0.80
N VAL A 312 6.87 -1.92 1.44
CA VAL A 312 7.93 -0.95 1.22
C VAL A 312 9.25 -1.65 1.52
N SER A 313 10.00 -2.01 0.49
CA SER A 313 11.32 -2.64 0.52
C SER A 313 12.39 -1.72 1.12
N GLY A 314 12.30 -1.44 2.41
CA GLY A 314 13.26 -0.56 3.10
C GLY A 314 13.34 -0.69 4.61
N THR A 315 12.62 -1.62 5.26
CA THR A 315 12.77 -1.78 6.72
C THR A 315 12.67 -3.23 7.20
N ILE A 316 11.86 -4.08 6.54
CA ILE A 316 11.70 -5.49 6.88
C ILE A 316 11.36 -6.26 5.60
N SER A 317 12.10 -7.32 5.25
CA SER A 317 11.80 -8.15 4.08
C SER A 317 10.64 -9.13 4.32
N ASP A 318 10.07 -9.72 3.26
CA ASP A 318 9.06 -10.79 3.39
C ASP A 318 9.58 -12.01 4.18
N ALA A 319 10.88 -12.29 4.06
CA ALA A 319 11.53 -13.35 4.84
C ALA A 319 11.55 -12.98 6.33
N ASP A 320 11.91 -11.74 6.66
CA ASP A 320 12.03 -11.30 8.06
C ASP A 320 10.68 -11.33 8.79
N ILE A 321 9.56 -10.98 8.14
CA ILE A 321 8.22 -10.97 8.79
C ILE A 321 7.75 -12.36 9.18
N ASN A 322 7.96 -13.36 8.32
CA ASN A 322 7.62 -14.75 8.64
C ASN A 322 8.55 -15.34 9.72
N HIS A 323 9.76 -14.79 9.86
CA HIS A 323 10.70 -15.13 10.92
C HIS A 323 10.57 -14.26 12.19
N LEU A 324 9.81 -13.16 12.14
CA LEU A 324 9.47 -12.29 13.27
C LEU A 324 8.41 -12.96 14.16
N GLN A 325 8.77 -14.12 14.68
CA GLN A 325 8.05 -14.71 15.80
C GLN A 325 8.32 -13.88 17.06
N VAL A 326 7.31 -13.79 17.90
CA VAL A 326 7.46 -13.19 19.22
C VAL A 326 8.57 -13.93 19.98
N PRO A 327 9.68 -13.28 20.34
CA PRO A 327 10.80 -13.97 20.93
C PRO A 327 10.45 -14.47 22.34
N ARG A 328 10.86 -15.70 22.65
CA ARG A 328 10.66 -16.30 23.98
C ARG A 328 11.72 -15.85 24.98
N ASN A 329 12.97 -15.70 24.54
CA ASN A 329 14.12 -15.40 25.39
C ASN A 329 14.72 -14.03 25.10
N GLY A 330 15.29 -13.40 26.13
CA GLY A 330 15.99 -12.11 26.02
C GLY A 330 15.06 -10.92 25.75
N VAL A 331 13.81 -11.02 26.18
CA VAL A 331 12.80 -9.96 26.04
C VAL A 331 12.33 -9.48 27.40
N TYR A 332 11.93 -8.22 27.47
CA TYR A 332 11.11 -7.71 28.55
C TYR A 332 9.63 -7.82 28.17
N ARG A 333 8.79 -8.14 29.15
CA ARG A 333 7.34 -8.23 28.99
C ARG A 333 6.64 -7.37 30.03
N ASP A 334 5.59 -6.69 29.60
CA ASP A 334 4.64 -6.02 30.49
C ASP A 334 3.23 -6.45 30.07
N GLU A 335 2.60 -7.21 30.96
CA GLU A 335 1.34 -7.91 30.74
C GLU A 335 0.23 -7.30 31.60
N HIS A 336 -0.90 -7.02 30.98
CA HIS A 336 -2.10 -6.56 31.66
C HIS A 336 -3.24 -7.52 31.31
N ILE A 337 -3.90 -8.08 32.31
CA ILE A 337 -5.04 -8.99 32.15
C ILE A 337 -6.23 -8.36 32.88
N LEU A 338 -7.36 -8.24 32.18
CA LEU A 338 -8.60 -7.73 32.76
C LEU A 338 -9.80 -8.58 32.36
N PRO A 339 -10.74 -8.86 33.29
CA PRO A 339 -12.01 -9.47 32.95
C PRO A 339 -12.78 -8.59 31.97
N ILE A 340 -13.34 -9.24 30.95
CA ILE A 340 -14.21 -8.61 29.97
C ILE A 340 -15.62 -8.57 30.59
N THR A 341 -16.13 -7.36 30.82
CA THR A 341 -17.46 -7.14 31.40
C THR A 341 -18.49 -6.65 30.38
N ARG A 342 -18.07 -6.43 29.13
CA ARG A 342 -18.94 -6.16 27.98
C ARG A 342 -19.09 -7.41 27.09
N PRO A 343 -20.01 -7.44 26.10
CA PRO A 343 -20.07 -8.54 25.15
C PRO A 343 -18.72 -8.79 24.47
N VAL A 344 -18.25 -10.05 24.44
CA VAL A 344 -16.95 -10.42 23.87
C VAL A 344 -16.82 -10.00 22.40
N ALA A 345 -17.92 -10.08 21.64
CA ALA A 345 -17.96 -9.62 20.25
C ALA A 345 -17.67 -8.12 20.12
N GLU A 346 -18.11 -7.31 21.08
CA GLU A 346 -17.84 -5.86 21.10
C GLU A 346 -16.36 -5.58 21.43
N THR A 347 -15.80 -6.24 22.45
CA THR A 347 -14.35 -6.17 22.75
C THR A 347 -13.52 -6.56 21.55
N ARG A 348 -13.89 -7.64 20.86
CA ARG A 348 -13.25 -8.09 19.63
C ARG A 348 -13.31 -7.02 18.55
N ALA A 349 -14.49 -6.47 18.28
CA ALA A 349 -14.65 -5.40 17.29
C ALA A 349 -13.77 -4.18 17.63
N LEU A 350 -13.67 -3.80 18.90
CA LEU A 350 -12.81 -2.71 19.35
C LEU A 350 -11.32 -3.01 19.13
N VAL A 351 -10.86 -4.22 19.50
CA VAL A 351 -9.45 -4.65 19.30
C VAL A 351 -9.08 -4.60 17.81
N TYR A 352 -9.91 -5.19 16.95
CA TYR A 352 -9.66 -5.18 15.51
C TYR A 352 -9.88 -3.81 14.85
N GLY A 353 -10.61 -2.90 15.51
CA GLY A 353 -10.85 -1.52 15.09
C GLY A 353 -9.86 -0.48 15.60
N ILE A 354 -8.83 -0.85 16.38
CA ILE A 354 -7.81 0.09 16.92
C ILE A 354 -7.11 0.86 15.78
N GLY A 355 -6.75 2.12 15.99
CA GLY A 355 -5.92 2.94 15.10
C GLY A 355 -6.68 3.55 13.90
N GLY A 356 -5.94 4.15 12.97
CA GLY A 356 -6.56 4.95 11.89
C GLY A 356 -7.38 6.12 12.45
N ASP A 357 -8.53 6.42 11.84
CA ASP A 357 -9.40 7.54 12.27
C ASP A 357 -9.95 7.38 13.70
N ARG A 358 -10.03 6.14 14.21
CA ARG A 358 -10.50 5.85 15.59
C ARG A 358 -9.43 6.12 16.64
N GLY A 359 -8.15 6.18 16.23
CA GLY A 359 -7.02 6.23 17.14
C GLY A 359 -6.95 5.02 18.06
N TRP A 360 -6.20 5.15 19.16
CA TRP A 360 -5.94 4.09 20.14
C TRP A 360 -6.94 4.13 21.31
N TYR A 361 -8.08 4.81 21.12
CA TYR A 361 -9.15 5.09 22.07
C TYR A 361 -8.77 5.89 23.32
N VAL A 362 -7.52 5.82 23.76
CA VAL A 362 -7.03 6.47 24.98
C VAL A 362 -5.67 7.10 24.71
N MET A 363 -5.47 8.32 25.24
CA MET A 363 -4.20 9.06 25.12
C MET A 363 -3.69 9.23 23.68
N ASN A 364 -4.59 9.45 22.71
CA ASN A 364 -4.24 9.64 21.29
C ASN A 364 -3.17 10.73 21.06
N TRP A 365 -3.09 11.73 21.94
CA TRP A 365 -2.04 12.76 21.91
C TRP A 365 -0.64 12.16 22.12
N ALA A 366 -0.50 11.17 23.01
CA ALA A 366 0.78 10.53 23.32
C ALA A 366 1.26 9.67 22.14
N TRP A 367 0.34 8.95 21.51
CA TRP A 367 0.58 8.22 20.26
C TRP A 367 1.00 9.17 19.14
N SER A 368 0.31 10.31 19.00
CA SER A 368 0.63 11.35 18.02
C SER A 368 2.02 11.95 18.25
N LEU A 369 2.37 12.25 19.51
CA LEU A 369 3.70 12.74 19.89
C LEU A 369 4.78 11.69 19.59
N ARG A 370 4.56 10.42 19.95
CA ARG A 370 5.49 9.34 19.65
C ARG A 370 5.72 9.19 18.14
N GLY A 371 4.65 9.26 17.35
CA GLY A 371 4.73 9.22 15.89
C GLY A 371 5.41 10.44 15.29
N LEU A 372 5.32 11.62 15.92
CA LEU A 372 6.07 12.81 15.53
C LEU A 372 7.57 12.62 15.78
N LEU A 373 7.95 12.18 16.99
CA LEU A 373 9.34 11.89 17.36
C LEU A 373 9.97 10.83 16.44
N ASP A 374 9.19 9.81 16.07
CA ASP A 374 9.62 8.78 15.14
C ASP A 374 10.04 9.37 13.78
N ARG A 375 9.23 10.29 13.23
CA ARG A 375 9.53 10.91 11.94
C ARG A 375 10.76 11.80 11.99
N PHE A 376 11.02 12.47 13.11
CA PHE A 376 12.22 13.28 13.27
C PHE A 376 13.51 12.47 13.19
N VAL A 377 13.48 11.18 13.56
CA VAL A 377 14.62 10.27 13.44
C VAL A 377 14.55 9.37 12.20
N GLY A 378 13.71 9.74 11.21
CA GLY A 378 13.58 9.02 9.94
C GLY A 378 12.75 7.72 10.01
N GLY A 379 11.90 7.58 11.03
CA GLY A 379 10.94 6.49 11.17
C GLY A 379 9.73 6.61 10.25
N ILE A 380 8.64 5.94 10.59
CA ILE A 380 7.42 5.91 9.75
C ILE A 380 6.34 6.86 10.29
N GLY A 381 6.27 7.02 11.61
CA GLY A 381 5.25 7.83 12.28
C GLY A 381 3.82 7.25 12.23
N LEU A 382 2.88 7.98 12.82
CA LEU A 382 1.50 7.51 13.04
C LEU A 382 0.58 7.58 11.78
N ARG A 383 1.11 7.93 10.61
CA ARG A 383 0.28 8.44 9.48
C ARG A 383 -0.14 7.39 8.46
N ARG A 384 0.20 6.11 8.61
CA ARG A 384 -0.12 5.11 7.57
C ARG A 384 -1.63 4.86 7.42
N GLY A 385 -2.48 5.22 8.38
CA GLY A 385 -3.93 5.00 8.28
C GLY A 385 -4.26 3.51 8.14
N ARG A 386 -5.48 3.16 7.71
CA ARG A 386 -5.92 1.77 7.53
C ARG A 386 -6.64 1.57 6.20
N ARG A 387 -6.58 0.35 5.65
CA ARG A 387 -7.35 -0.05 4.46
C ARG A 387 -8.86 -0.08 4.72
N ASN A 388 -9.25 -0.61 5.88
CA ASN A 388 -10.64 -0.71 6.31
C ASN A 388 -10.74 -0.42 7.82
N LYS A 389 -11.82 0.25 8.22
CA LYS A 389 -12.03 0.72 9.61
C LYS A 389 -12.34 -0.41 10.60
N ASP A 390 -12.86 -1.54 10.11
CA ASP A 390 -13.40 -2.63 10.94
C ASP A 390 -12.66 -3.96 10.78
N SER A 391 -11.87 -4.13 9.71
CA SER A 391 -11.10 -5.36 9.45
C SER A 391 -9.60 -5.09 9.37
N LEU A 392 -8.79 -6.03 9.88
CA LEU A 392 -7.34 -6.13 9.67
C LEU A 392 -7.02 -7.43 8.93
N ARG A 393 -5.94 -7.40 8.15
CA ARG A 393 -5.31 -8.59 7.55
C ARG A 393 -3.84 -8.66 7.94
N ILE A 394 -3.26 -9.86 7.87
CA ILE A 394 -1.83 -10.05 8.05
C ILE A 394 -1.08 -9.18 7.04
N GLY A 395 -0.13 -8.39 7.53
CA GLY A 395 0.63 -7.45 6.73
C GLY A 395 -0.01 -6.07 6.59
N ASP A 396 -1.23 -5.82 7.08
CA ASP A 396 -1.82 -4.48 7.05
C ASP A 396 -0.95 -3.52 7.90
N PRO A 397 -0.65 -2.32 7.40
CA PRO A 397 -0.06 -1.27 8.22
C PRO A 397 -1.13 -0.69 9.15
N LEU A 398 -0.76 -0.49 10.41
CA LEU A 398 -1.58 0.12 11.44
C LEU A 398 -0.78 1.20 12.16
N ASP A 399 -0.90 2.44 11.69
CA ASP A 399 -0.06 3.57 12.14
C ASP A 399 1.44 3.26 11.95
N PHE A 400 2.19 3.07 13.03
CA PHE A 400 3.60 2.64 13.01
C PHE A 400 3.78 1.16 13.39
N TRP A 401 2.68 0.39 13.39
CA TRP A 401 2.68 -1.04 13.60
C TRP A 401 2.39 -1.78 12.30
N ARG A 402 2.85 -3.03 12.24
CA ARG A 402 2.51 -4.00 11.21
C ARG A 402 1.72 -5.14 11.85
N VAL A 403 0.62 -5.53 11.23
CA VAL A 403 -0.13 -6.69 11.67
C VAL A 403 0.62 -7.97 11.32
N LEU A 404 1.04 -8.76 12.31
CA LEU A 404 1.71 -10.05 12.12
C LEU A 404 0.74 -11.23 12.15
N VAL A 405 -0.24 -11.18 13.06
CA VAL A 405 -1.22 -12.25 13.23
C VAL A 405 -2.59 -11.62 13.40
N THR A 406 -3.54 -12.06 12.58
CA THR A 406 -4.98 -11.83 12.79
C THR A 406 -5.65 -13.18 12.87
N ASP A 407 -5.76 -13.74 14.06
CA ASP A 407 -6.48 -14.99 14.26
C ASP A 407 -7.83 -14.66 14.91
N THR A 408 -8.85 -14.52 14.07
CA THR A 408 -10.21 -14.27 14.54
C THR A 408 -10.82 -15.48 15.24
N ALA A 409 -10.32 -16.70 14.97
CA ALA A 409 -10.76 -17.91 15.64
C ALA A 409 -10.14 -18.01 17.06
N GLN A 410 -8.85 -17.69 17.19
CA GLN A 410 -8.13 -17.65 18.48
C GLN A 410 -8.25 -16.30 19.21
N ASN A 411 -9.02 -15.34 18.68
CA ASN A 411 -9.15 -13.97 19.20
C ASN A 411 -7.82 -13.28 19.50
N ARG A 412 -6.82 -13.49 18.63
CA ARG A 412 -5.46 -12.97 18.82
C ARG A 412 -5.09 -11.99 17.71
N LEU A 413 -4.64 -10.81 18.12
CA LEU A 413 -4.04 -9.79 17.26
C LEU A 413 -2.61 -9.52 17.73
N THR A 414 -1.63 -9.80 16.88
CA THR A 414 -0.21 -9.49 17.16
C THR A 414 0.27 -8.41 16.21
N LEU A 415 0.86 -7.36 16.76
CA LEU A 415 1.39 -6.21 16.06
C LEU A 415 2.91 -6.12 16.28
N TYR A 416 3.65 -5.77 15.23
CA TYR A 416 5.09 -5.48 15.28
C TYR A 416 5.36 -4.00 15.07
N ALA A 417 6.22 -3.40 15.88
CA ALA A 417 6.54 -1.98 15.74
C ALA A 417 7.52 -1.75 14.58
N GLU A 418 7.12 -0.98 13.58
CA GLU A 418 8.00 -0.53 12.48
C GLU A 418 8.71 0.80 12.80
N MET A 419 8.35 1.44 13.93
CA MET A 419 8.97 2.68 14.41
C MET A 419 10.46 2.47 14.77
N LYS A 420 11.27 3.53 14.69
CA LYS A 420 12.68 3.48 15.11
C LYS A 420 12.78 3.33 16.63
N LEU A 421 13.38 2.22 17.07
CA LEU A 421 13.60 1.87 18.48
C LEU A 421 15.02 1.31 18.66
N PRO A 422 15.64 1.46 19.83
CA PRO A 422 16.88 0.77 20.18
C PRO A 422 16.61 -0.71 20.54
N GLY A 423 15.88 -1.43 19.69
CA GLY A 423 15.38 -2.77 19.92
C GLY A 423 14.19 -3.09 19.02
N GLU A 424 13.54 -4.22 19.28
CA GLU A 424 12.34 -4.68 18.57
C GLU A 424 11.16 -4.72 19.54
N ALA A 425 9.95 -4.39 19.07
CA ALA A 425 8.76 -4.37 19.93
C ALA A 425 7.57 -5.06 19.28
N TRP A 426 6.79 -5.77 20.10
CA TRP A 426 5.52 -6.38 19.75
C TRP A 426 4.44 -5.95 20.74
N LEU A 427 3.21 -5.91 20.24
CA LEU A 427 2.02 -5.68 21.03
C LEU A 427 0.98 -6.75 20.68
N GLU A 428 0.54 -7.49 21.68
CA GLU A 428 -0.43 -8.58 21.52
C GLU A 428 -1.72 -8.27 22.27
N PHE A 429 -2.84 -8.52 21.61
CA PHE A 429 -4.16 -8.56 22.20
C PHE A 429 -4.70 -9.98 22.08
N GLU A 430 -5.15 -10.55 23.19
CA GLU A 430 -5.68 -11.91 23.22
C GLU A 430 -6.91 -11.96 24.13
N ILE A 431 -8.02 -12.46 23.60
CA ILE A 431 -9.22 -12.73 24.40
C ILE A 431 -9.21 -14.21 24.79
N GLN A 432 -9.12 -14.50 26.09
CA GLN A 432 -8.98 -15.84 26.63
C GLN A 432 -10.16 -16.23 27.52
N GLY A 433 -10.54 -17.51 27.48
CA GLY A 433 -11.56 -18.08 28.36
C GLY A 433 -12.97 -17.99 27.77
N GLU A 434 -13.70 -19.10 27.81
CA GLU A 434 -15.07 -19.19 27.28
C GLU A 434 -16.11 -18.77 28.33
N THR A 435 -16.00 -19.28 29.56
CA THR A 435 -16.95 -19.00 30.65
C THR A 435 -16.68 -17.67 31.36
N ASN A 436 -15.40 -17.30 31.51
CA ASN A 436 -14.95 -16.07 32.16
C ASN A 436 -13.92 -15.37 31.27
N PRO A 437 -14.37 -14.66 30.22
CA PRO A 437 -13.48 -14.09 29.23
C PRO A 437 -12.62 -12.96 29.82
N ASN A 438 -11.33 -12.99 29.56
CA ASN A 438 -10.37 -11.96 29.93
C ASN A 438 -9.67 -11.41 28.69
N LEU A 439 -9.39 -10.11 28.69
CA LEU A 439 -8.53 -9.47 27.70
C LEU A 439 -7.11 -9.38 28.26
N ARG A 440 -6.18 -10.05 27.59
CA ARG A 440 -4.75 -9.94 27.81
C ARG A 440 -4.17 -8.97 26.79
N VAL A 441 -3.47 -7.96 27.28
CA VAL A 441 -2.67 -7.03 26.48
C VAL A 441 -1.23 -7.16 26.91
N THR A 442 -0.39 -7.66 26.01
CA THR A 442 1.01 -7.95 26.27
C THR A 442 1.88 -7.04 25.42
N THR A 443 2.78 -6.31 26.06
CA THR A 443 3.85 -5.60 25.35
C THR A 443 5.16 -6.33 25.52
N ILE A 444 5.87 -6.55 24.42
CA ILE A 444 7.08 -7.37 24.38
C ILE A 444 8.16 -6.55 23.73
N PHE A 445 9.31 -6.43 24.38
CA PHE A 445 10.42 -5.62 23.88
C PHE A 445 11.73 -6.40 23.95
N ARG A 446 12.40 -6.55 22.83
CA ARG A 446 13.74 -7.11 22.73
C ARG A 446 14.76 -5.97 22.66
N PRO A 447 15.50 -5.68 23.74
CA PRO A 447 16.46 -4.57 23.75
C PRO A 447 17.69 -4.87 22.88
N ARG A 448 18.19 -3.86 22.17
CA ARG A 448 19.51 -3.92 21.53
C ARG A 448 20.55 -3.20 22.37
N GLY A 449 21.49 -3.95 22.95
CA GLY A 449 22.57 -3.42 23.78
C GLY A 449 22.07 -2.67 25.03
N VAL A 450 22.93 -1.82 25.58
CA VAL A 450 22.63 -1.03 26.81
C VAL A 450 21.56 0.02 26.55
N LEU A 451 21.61 0.71 25.38
CA LEU A 451 20.64 1.73 25.02
C LEU A 451 19.20 1.19 24.94
N GLY A 452 19.02 -0.03 24.45
CA GLY A 452 17.72 -0.69 24.45
C GLY A 452 17.18 -0.94 25.85
N ARG A 453 18.04 -1.39 26.77
CA ARG A 453 17.64 -1.63 28.18
C ARG A 453 17.27 -0.32 28.88
N LEU A 454 18.08 0.73 28.71
CA LEU A 454 17.78 2.07 29.25
C LEU A 454 16.47 2.62 28.69
N TYR A 455 16.24 2.46 27.38
CA TYR A 455 14.99 2.88 26.74
C TYR A 455 13.77 2.19 27.36
N TRP A 456 13.82 0.87 27.53
CA TRP A 456 12.73 0.11 28.15
C TRP A 456 12.40 0.64 29.55
N TYR A 457 13.40 0.74 30.42
CA TYR A 457 13.17 1.21 31.79
C TYR A 457 12.73 2.68 31.85
N GLY A 458 13.20 3.51 30.93
CA GLY A 458 12.76 4.91 30.81
C GLY A 458 11.29 5.04 30.41
N ILE A 459 10.79 4.19 29.50
CA ILE A 459 9.41 4.29 29.01
C ILE A 459 8.40 3.48 29.83
N LEU A 460 8.86 2.48 30.60
CA LEU A 460 8.01 1.53 31.32
C LEU A 460 6.93 2.18 32.21
N PRO A 461 7.17 3.27 32.97
CA PRO A 461 6.13 3.91 33.78
C PRO A 461 4.98 4.45 32.92
N MET A 462 5.32 5.12 31.81
CA MET A 462 4.35 5.64 30.85
C MET A 462 3.62 4.49 30.14
N HIS A 463 4.36 3.46 29.73
CA HIS A 463 3.81 2.27 29.05
C HIS A 463 2.73 1.61 29.91
N ARG A 464 3.04 1.33 31.17
CA ARG A 464 2.08 0.74 32.12
C ARG A 464 0.81 1.58 32.25
N HIS A 465 0.92 2.91 32.26
CA HIS A 465 -0.25 3.77 32.34
C HIS A 465 -1.11 3.68 31.07
N VAL A 466 -0.48 3.80 29.90
CA VAL A 466 -1.15 3.75 28.59
C VAL A 466 -1.84 2.40 28.37
N PHE A 467 -1.14 1.28 28.57
CA PHE A 467 -1.70 -0.05 28.29
C PHE A 467 -2.73 -0.51 29.31
N ARG A 468 -2.63 -0.10 30.58
CA ARG A 468 -3.74 -0.29 31.54
C ARG A 468 -4.99 0.47 31.12
N ALA A 469 -4.83 1.69 30.62
CA ALA A 469 -5.95 2.51 30.19
C ALA A 469 -6.62 1.92 28.93
N ILE A 470 -5.83 1.48 27.95
CA ILE A 470 -6.31 0.76 26.76
C ILE A 470 -7.01 -0.54 27.16
N ASN A 471 -6.36 -1.40 27.97
CA ASN A 471 -6.94 -2.68 28.36
C ASN A 471 -8.29 -2.46 29.09
N ARG A 472 -8.37 -1.48 30.00
CA ARG A 472 -9.63 -1.13 30.67
C ARG A 472 -10.69 -0.63 29.69
N PHE A 473 -10.32 0.26 28.76
CA PHE A 473 -11.25 0.77 27.75
C PHE A 473 -11.80 -0.35 26.86
N LEU A 474 -10.97 -1.31 26.47
CA LEU A 474 -11.39 -2.41 25.61
C LEU A 474 -12.23 -3.43 26.38
N ALA A 475 -11.84 -3.79 27.61
CA ALA A 475 -12.49 -4.85 28.38
C ALA A 475 -13.78 -4.42 29.09
N GLN A 476 -13.91 -3.15 29.47
CA GLN A 476 -14.99 -2.67 30.36
C GLN A 476 -15.67 -1.41 29.80
N PRO A 477 -17.00 -1.30 29.83
CA PRO A 477 -17.71 -0.11 29.36
C PRO A 477 -17.32 1.13 30.19
N PRO A 478 -17.27 2.34 29.59
CA PRO A 478 -16.88 3.55 30.31
C PRO A 478 -17.85 3.83 31.47
N LYS A 479 -17.33 3.89 32.70
CA LYS A 479 -18.15 4.04 33.92
C LYS A 479 -18.78 5.42 34.14
N ASN A 480 -18.46 6.45 33.34
CA ASN A 480 -19.09 7.79 33.27
C ASN A 480 -18.14 8.79 32.57
N ARG A 481 -17.96 8.67 31.25
CA ARG A 481 -17.30 9.70 30.44
C ARG A 481 -17.97 9.77 29.06
N PRO A 482 -18.34 10.96 28.56
CA PRO A 482 -18.61 11.08 27.13
C PRO A 482 -17.34 10.68 26.38
N LEU A 483 -17.52 9.95 25.28
CA LEU A 483 -16.45 9.52 24.40
C LEU A 483 -15.70 10.76 23.89
N ASP A 484 -14.51 11.04 24.43
CA ASP A 484 -13.57 11.95 23.78
C ASP A 484 -13.12 11.29 22.48
N GLY A 485 -13.88 11.54 21.41
CA GLY A 485 -13.68 10.89 20.12
C GLY A 485 -14.85 10.97 19.13
N GLN A 486 -16.05 11.41 19.53
CA GLN A 486 -17.03 11.82 18.51
C GLN A 486 -16.70 13.24 18.04
N PRO A 487 -16.51 13.50 16.73
CA PRO A 487 -16.48 14.86 16.24
C PRO A 487 -17.80 15.52 16.64
N ARG A 488 -17.73 16.58 17.45
CA ARG A 488 -18.87 17.47 17.64
C ARG A 488 -19.15 18.12 16.29
N VAL A 489 -20.08 17.58 15.53
CA VAL A 489 -20.77 18.34 14.49
C VAL A 489 -21.54 19.42 15.24
N ARG A 490 -20.91 20.59 15.41
CA ARG A 490 -21.68 21.81 15.65
C ARG A 490 -22.30 22.15 14.30
N GLU A 491 -23.59 21.92 14.16
CA GLU A 491 -24.37 22.66 13.17
C GLU A 491 -24.16 24.14 13.47
N ALA A 492 -23.47 24.84 12.57
CA ALA A 492 -23.52 26.27 12.53
C ALA A 492 -24.87 26.66 11.94
N LYS A 493 -25.64 27.48 12.66
CA LYS A 493 -26.74 28.25 12.08
C LYS A 493 -26.21 29.19 11.01
#